data_AF-A0A7C1DNW3-F1
#
_entry.id   AF-A0A7C1DNW3-F1
#
_cell.length_a   1.000
_cell.length_b   1.000
_cell.length_c   1.000
_cell.angle_alpha   90.00
_cell.angle_beta   90.00
_cell.angle_gamma   90.00
#
_symmetry.space_group_name_H-M   'P 1'
#
loop_
_entity.id
_entity.type
_entity.pdbx_description
1 polymer ?
#
loop_
_entity_poly.entity_id
_entity_poly.type
_entity_poly.pdbx_seq_one_letter_code
_entity_poly.pdbx_strand_id
1 'polypeptide(L)'
;HTLFNVVATLIFLLLLPYLVKASELLTREKTPPMIEEIHRIKYIDSKFIHTPDVALAKARAEIKRMGDAVQIMFRDVVQSIKNRRPKDLDKWRKREDAIDNLQREITQFLVHVMQTPISSEESREISSQMRITNNLERTGDAIENLAYLGEDLIEQNLYFSEDAMEEYDRISSEVSKFLMMVVEAIELGEAEIMKVAEELENSIDSMREKMKNSHVTRLQEASCSVDSGLIFLDMLSAFEKMGDYCYNIAQSLSGVK
;
A
#
# COMPACT_ATOMS: atom_id res chain seq x y z
N HIS A 1 17.37 -10.99 -53.71
CA HIS A 1 17.35 -10.72 -52.25
C HIS A 1 16.38 -9.59 -51.89
N THR A 2 16.45 -8.42 -52.52
CA THR A 2 15.58 -7.27 -52.19
C THR A 2 14.09 -7.55 -52.39
N LEU A 3 13.69 -8.16 -53.51
CA LEU A 3 12.28 -8.50 -53.78
C LEU A 3 11.71 -9.51 -52.76
N PHE A 4 12.50 -10.52 -52.40
CA PHE A 4 12.13 -11.49 -51.38
C PHE A 4 11.91 -10.83 -50.01
N ASN A 5 12.81 -9.92 -49.62
CA ASN A 5 12.68 -9.19 -48.36
C ASN A 5 11.45 -8.27 -48.35
N VAL A 6 11.17 -7.55 -49.44
CA VAL A 6 9.99 -6.67 -49.53
C VAL A 6 8.68 -7.46 -49.45
N VAL A 7 8.60 -8.60 -50.13
CA VAL A 7 7.42 -9.48 -50.08
C VAL A 7 7.26 -10.11 -48.69
N ALA A 8 8.36 -10.57 -48.08
CA ALA A 8 8.34 -11.09 -46.71
C ALA A 8 7.90 -10.03 -45.70
N THR A 9 8.37 -8.79 -45.81
CA THR A 9 7.97 -7.68 -44.93
C THR A 9 6.50 -7.32 -45.10
N LEU A 10 5.97 -7.29 -46.34
CA LEU A 10 4.55 -7.03 -46.59
C LEU A 10 3.64 -8.11 -45.99
N ILE A 11 4.00 -9.38 -46.15
CA ILE A 11 3.28 -10.52 -45.56
C ILE A 11 3.33 -10.43 -44.02
N PHE A 12 4.50 -10.12 -43.46
CA PHE A 12 4.67 -9.99 -42.02
C PHE A 12 3.86 -8.83 -41.44
N LEU A 13 3.80 -7.69 -42.13
CA LEU A 13 3.03 -6.52 -41.72
C LEU A 13 1.51 -6.79 -41.74
N LEU A 14 1.05 -7.60 -42.69
CA LEU A 14 -0.36 -8.00 -42.81
C LEU A 14 -0.77 -9.04 -41.75
N LEU A 15 0.18 -9.88 -41.33
CA LEU A 15 0.01 -10.88 -40.27
C LEU A 15 0.23 -10.32 -38.86
N LEU A 16 0.91 -9.19 -38.73
CA LEU A 16 1.23 -8.54 -37.46
C LEU A 16 0.02 -8.37 -36.52
N PRO A 17 -1.15 -7.85 -36.95
CA PRO A 17 -2.30 -7.70 -36.05
C PRO A 17 -2.87 -9.05 -35.57
N TYR A 18 -2.74 -10.12 -36.36
CA TYR A 18 -3.16 -11.47 -35.96
C TYR A 18 -2.18 -12.09 -34.97
N LEU A 19 -0.87 -11.87 -35.17
CA LEU A 19 0.17 -12.31 -34.24
C LEU A 19 0.09 -11.58 -32.90
N VAL A 20 -0.21 -10.28 -32.90
CA VAL A 20 -0.47 -9.50 -31.68
C VAL A 20 -1.69 -10.06 -30.95
N LYS A 21 -2.79 -10.31 -31.65
CA LYS A 21 -4.01 -10.87 -31.05
C LYS A 21 -3.84 -12.30 -30.54
N ALA A 22 -3.03 -13.11 -31.22
CA ALA A 22 -2.67 -14.46 -30.77
C ALA A 22 -1.74 -14.41 -29.55
N SER A 23 -0.78 -13.47 -29.54
CA SER A 23 0.06 -13.19 -28.37
C SER A 23 -0.80 -12.77 -27.19
N GLU A 24 -1.70 -11.80 -27.35
CA GLU A 24 -2.64 -11.35 -26.31
C GLU A 24 -3.53 -12.48 -25.79
N LEU A 25 -3.93 -13.42 -26.65
CA LEU A 25 -4.72 -14.59 -26.25
C LEU A 25 -3.89 -15.63 -25.47
N LEU A 26 -2.61 -15.80 -25.84
CA LEU A 26 -1.69 -16.74 -25.21
C LEU A 26 -1.08 -16.20 -23.90
N THR A 27 -0.86 -14.88 -23.82
CA THR A 27 -0.38 -14.18 -22.61
C THR A 27 -1.52 -13.76 -21.69
N ARG A 28 -2.77 -14.16 -21.98
CA ARG A 28 -3.90 -14.00 -21.07
C ARG A 28 -3.81 -14.99 -19.90
N GLU A 29 -2.67 -15.01 -19.23
CA GLU A 29 -2.59 -15.50 -17.86
C GLU A 29 -3.40 -14.54 -16.96
N LYS A 30 -4.11 -15.16 -16.02
CA LYS A 30 -5.10 -14.51 -15.14
C LYS A 30 -4.45 -13.74 -13.99
N THR A 31 -3.39 -13.01 -14.26
CA THR A 31 -2.76 -12.07 -13.33
C THR A 31 -3.03 -10.68 -13.87
N PRO A 32 -3.72 -9.80 -13.11
CA PRO A 32 -3.78 -8.40 -13.49
C PRO A 32 -2.34 -7.90 -13.70
N PRO A 33 -2.03 -7.21 -14.82
CA PRO A 33 -0.66 -6.78 -15.14
C PRO A 33 0.00 -6.00 -14.00
N MET A 34 -0.82 -5.38 -13.15
CA MET A 34 -0.42 -4.63 -11.97
C MET A 34 0.32 -5.47 -10.90
N ILE A 35 0.02 -6.76 -10.70
CA ILE A 35 0.66 -7.54 -9.62
C ILE A 35 2.10 -7.93 -10.01
N GLU A 36 2.32 -8.40 -11.23
CA GLU A 36 3.67 -8.74 -11.71
C GLU A 36 4.56 -7.50 -11.86
N GLU A 37 3.99 -6.36 -12.26
CA GLU A 37 4.72 -5.09 -12.28
C GLU A 37 5.12 -4.64 -10.87
N ILE A 38 4.32 -4.91 -9.83
CA ILE A 38 4.67 -4.52 -8.44
C ILE A 38 5.84 -5.35 -7.89
N HIS A 39 5.90 -6.66 -8.17
CA HIS A 39 6.92 -7.56 -7.60
C HIS A 39 8.38 -7.25 -7.96
N ARG A 40 8.66 -6.48 -9.02
CA ARG A 40 10.04 -6.19 -9.45
C ARG A 40 10.36 -4.72 -9.28
N ILE A 41 11.53 -4.44 -8.71
CA ILE A 41 12.09 -3.08 -8.70
C ILE A 41 12.11 -2.51 -10.11
N LYS A 42 11.63 -1.27 -10.27
CA LYS A 42 11.54 -0.60 -11.57
C LYS A 42 12.63 0.45 -11.74
N TYR A 43 12.96 1.15 -10.66
CA TYR A 43 13.85 2.32 -10.71
C TYR A 43 15.23 2.05 -10.13
N ILE A 44 15.36 1.04 -9.26
CA ILE A 44 16.62 0.67 -8.62
C ILE A 44 17.46 -0.19 -9.60
N ASP A 45 18.67 0.27 -9.90
CA ASP A 45 19.70 -0.47 -10.64
C ASP A 45 21.06 -0.19 -10.00
N SER A 46 21.83 -1.27 -9.78
CA SER A 46 23.22 -1.27 -9.31
C SER A 46 24.14 -0.25 -10.02
N LYS A 47 23.84 0.10 -11.27
CA LYS A 47 24.62 1.08 -12.05
C LYS A 47 24.66 2.49 -11.46
N PHE A 48 23.68 2.86 -10.62
CA PHE A 48 23.59 4.21 -10.04
C PHE A 48 24.18 4.31 -8.64
N ILE A 49 24.66 3.21 -8.04
CA ILE A 49 25.17 3.18 -6.65
C ILE A 49 26.32 4.19 -6.43
N HIS A 50 27.14 4.43 -7.46
CA HIS A 50 28.26 5.37 -7.39
C HIS A 50 27.89 6.84 -7.62
N THR A 51 26.59 7.16 -7.72
CA THR A 51 26.09 8.52 -7.87
C THR A 51 24.96 8.74 -6.85
N PRO A 52 25.30 9.04 -5.58
CA PRO A 52 24.35 9.04 -4.47
C PRO A 52 23.09 9.89 -4.72
N ASP A 53 23.22 11.12 -5.23
CA ASP A 53 22.07 11.97 -5.58
C ASP A 53 21.06 11.28 -6.51
N VAL A 54 21.57 10.61 -7.55
CA VAL A 54 20.73 9.88 -8.52
C VAL A 54 20.14 8.63 -7.88
N ALA A 55 20.94 7.91 -7.08
CA ALA A 55 20.50 6.73 -6.36
C ALA A 55 19.34 7.06 -5.41
N LEU A 56 19.44 8.12 -4.62
CA LEU A 56 18.42 8.55 -3.67
C LEU A 56 17.13 9.00 -4.37
N ALA A 57 17.24 9.66 -5.52
CA ALA A 57 16.07 9.98 -6.34
C ALA A 57 15.37 8.71 -6.88
N LYS A 58 16.13 7.69 -7.30
CA LYS A 58 15.58 6.40 -7.74
C LYS A 58 14.93 5.62 -6.60
N ALA A 59 15.55 5.60 -5.42
CA ALA A 59 14.97 4.99 -4.24
C ALA A 59 13.66 5.67 -3.83
N ARG A 60 13.60 7.01 -3.81
CA ARG A 60 12.37 7.78 -3.55
C ARG A 60 11.23 7.38 -4.52
N ALA A 61 11.52 7.26 -5.81
CA ALA A 61 10.53 6.83 -6.80
C ALA A 61 10.03 5.39 -6.56
N GLU A 62 10.90 4.51 -6.11
CA GLU A 62 10.55 3.13 -5.76
C GLU A 62 9.73 3.06 -4.46
N ILE A 63 10.07 3.88 -3.46
CA ILE A 63 9.32 4.02 -2.21
C ILE A 63 7.90 4.55 -2.47
N LYS A 64 7.75 5.55 -3.35
CA LYS A 64 6.43 6.02 -3.80
C LYS A 64 5.61 4.88 -4.39
N ARG A 65 6.23 4.06 -5.25
CA ARG A 65 5.57 2.91 -5.89
C ARG A 65 5.13 1.86 -4.87
N MET A 66 5.93 1.63 -3.83
CA MET A 66 5.54 0.80 -2.68
C MET A 66 4.33 1.40 -1.96
N GLY A 67 4.33 2.72 -1.71
CA GLY A 67 3.19 3.43 -1.12
C GLY A 67 1.90 3.32 -1.95
N ASP A 68 1.99 3.47 -3.28
CA ASP A 68 0.87 3.27 -4.20
C ASP A 68 0.31 1.82 -4.09
N ALA A 69 1.20 0.82 -3.93
CA ALA A 69 0.80 -0.57 -3.75
C ALA A 69 0.08 -0.81 -2.41
N VAL A 70 0.55 -0.20 -1.31
CA VAL A 70 -0.10 -0.24 0.01
C VAL A 70 -1.51 0.37 -0.07
N GLN A 71 -1.67 1.53 -0.72
CA GLN A 71 -2.99 2.16 -0.91
C GLN A 71 -3.98 1.28 -1.67
N ILE A 72 -3.50 0.64 -2.73
CA ILE A 72 -4.31 -0.29 -3.51
C ILE A 72 -4.73 -1.48 -2.64
N MET A 73 -3.81 -2.05 -1.87
CA MET A 73 -4.11 -3.16 -0.96
C MET A 73 -5.15 -2.76 0.08
N PHE A 74 -4.97 -1.62 0.74
CA PHE A 74 -5.91 -1.07 1.72
C PHE A 74 -7.31 -0.93 1.13
N ARG A 75 -7.43 -0.25 -0.01
CA ARG A 75 -8.71 -0.03 -0.68
C ARG A 75 -9.38 -1.35 -1.06
N ASP A 76 -8.64 -2.28 -1.64
CA ASP A 76 -9.17 -3.56 -2.08
C ASP A 76 -9.65 -4.41 -0.89
N VAL A 77 -8.91 -4.44 0.23
CA VAL A 77 -9.29 -5.12 1.47
C VAL A 77 -10.56 -4.50 2.06
N VAL A 78 -10.58 -3.18 2.27
CA VAL A 78 -11.73 -2.46 2.84
C VAL A 78 -13.00 -2.69 2.03
N GLN A 79 -12.90 -2.57 0.70
CA GLN A 79 -14.04 -2.80 -0.18
C GLN A 79 -14.47 -4.28 -0.23
N SER A 80 -13.55 -5.22 -0.10
CA SER A 80 -13.89 -6.65 -0.13
C SER A 80 -14.60 -7.09 1.14
N ILE A 81 -14.19 -6.57 2.30
CA ILE A 81 -14.87 -6.78 3.59
C ILE A 81 -16.28 -6.21 3.53
N LYS A 82 -16.41 -4.92 3.17
CA LYS A 82 -17.71 -4.24 3.04
C LYS A 82 -18.69 -4.96 2.13
N ASN A 83 -18.21 -5.37 0.95
CA ASN A 83 -19.05 -6.03 -0.05
C ASN A 83 -19.16 -7.55 0.16
N ARG A 84 -18.53 -8.09 1.21
CA ARG A 84 -18.45 -9.53 1.52
C ARG A 84 -18.02 -10.37 0.31
N ARG A 85 -16.96 -9.96 -0.38
CA ARG A 85 -16.43 -10.62 -1.59
C ARG A 85 -15.14 -11.38 -1.24
N PRO A 86 -15.20 -12.62 -0.73
CA PRO A 86 -14.02 -13.37 -0.28
C PRO A 86 -13.00 -13.60 -1.41
N LYS A 87 -13.46 -13.82 -2.65
CA LYS A 87 -12.58 -13.96 -3.82
C LYS A 87 -11.76 -12.71 -4.14
N ASP A 88 -12.28 -11.53 -3.81
CA ASP A 88 -11.54 -10.28 -3.96
C ASP A 88 -10.61 -10.03 -2.78
N LEU A 89 -11.05 -10.43 -1.58
CA LEU A 89 -10.26 -10.34 -0.35
C LEU A 89 -8.96 -11.12 -0.48
N ASP A 90 -9.00 -12.38 -0.95
CA ASP A 90 -7.85 -13.28 -1.13
C ASP A 90 -6.65 -12.70 -1.91
N LYS A 91 -6.85 -11.61 -2.65
CA LYS A 91 -5.79 -10.92 -3.40
C LYS A 91 -4.78 -10.24 -2.48
N TRP A 92 -5.12 -9.94 -1.23
CA TRP A 92 -4.27 -9.22 -0.30
C TRP A 92 -2.92 -9.93 -0.08
N ARG A 93 -2.90 -11.27 0.01
CA ARG A 93 -1.68 -12.08 0.22
C ARG A 93 -0.60 -11.79 -0.83
N LYS A 94 -0.98 -11.79 -2.11
CA LYS A 94 -0.03 -11.48 -3.20
C LYS A 94 0.45 -10.02 -3.18
N ARG A 95 -0.37 -9.11 -2.65
CA ARG A 95 -0.02 -7.69 -2.56
C ARG A 95 0.95 -7.45 -1.42
N GLU A 96 0.71 -8.07 -0.28
CA GLU A 96 1.64 -8.10 0.84
C GLU A 96 2.97 -8.66 0.35
N ASP A 97 3.00 -9.84 -0.28
CA ASP A 97 4.25 -10.45 -0.77
C ASP A 97 5.07 -9.47 -1.64
N ALA A 98 4.37 -8.68 -2.45
CA ALA A 98 5.01 -7.69 -3.32
C ALA A 98 5.54 -6.47 -2.54
N ILE A 99 4.80 -5.99 -1.53
CA ILE A 99 5.23 -4.91 -0.62
C ILE A 99 6.47 -5.35 0.17
N ASP A 100 6.46 -6.59 0.67
CA ASP A 100 7.54 -7.21 1.42
C ASP A 100 8.84 -7.34 0.61
N ASN A 101 8.70 -7.79 -0.64
CA ASN A 101 9.82 -7.84 -1.58
C ASN A 101 10.35 -6.43 -1.88
N LEU A 102 9.46 -5.43 -2.04
CA LEU A 102 9.88 -4.05 -2.26
C LEU A 102 10.66 -3.48 -1.08
N GLN A 103 10.18 -3.69 0.15
CA GLN A 103 10.86 -3.26 1.36
C GLN A 103 12.28 -3.83 1.43
N ARG A 104 12.44 -5.13 1.14
CA ARG A 104 13.75 -5.80 1.09
C ARG A 104 14.68 -5.20 0.05
N GLU A 105 14.23 -5.07 -1.19
CA GLU A 105 15.05 -4.55 -2.30
C GLU A 105 15.45 -3.08 -2.09
N ILE A 106 14.51 -2.23 -1.65
CA ILE A 106 14.78 -0.82 -1.33
C ILE A 106 15.80 -0.72 -0.19
N THR A 107 15.61 -1.50 0.88
CA THR A 107 16.50 -1.48 2.04
C THR A 107 17.91 -1.92 1.65
N GLN A 108 18.03 -3.02 0.90
CA GLN A 108 19.32 -3.49 0.40
C GLN A 108 20.00 -2.41 -0.44
N PHE A 109 19.28 -1.79 -1.38
CA PHE A 109 19.84 -0.73 -2.22
C PHE A 109 20.35 0.46 -1.39
N LEU A 110 19.55 0.95 -0.44
CA LEU A 110 19.94 2.06 0.43
C LEU A 110 21.17 1.73 1.29
N VAL A 111 21.29 0.48 1.76
CA VAL A 111 22.50 0.01 2.45
C VAL A 111 23.73 0.06 1.54
N HIS A 112 23.61 -0.34 0.27
CA HIS A 112 24.72 -0.26 -0.68
C HIS A 112 25.12 1.20 -0.98
N VAL A 113 24.16 2.11 -1.12
CA VAL A 113 24.44 3.54 -1.31
C VAL A 113 25.20 4.09 -0.09
N MET A 114 24.79 3.71 1.12
CA MET A 114 25.44 4.12 2.38
C MET A 114 26.90 3.65 2.52
N GLN A 115 27.32 2.62 1.78
CA GLN A 115 28.69 2.12 1.76
C GLN A 115 29.61 2.92 0.82
N THR A 116 29.06 3.86 0.04
CA THR A 116 29.84 4.75 -0.84
C THR A 116 30.22 6.05 -0.13
N PRO A 117 31.17 6.84 -0.67
CA PRO A 117 31.43 8.18 -0.14
C PRO A 117 30.17 9.05 -0.26
N ILE A 118 29.59 9.42 0.89
CA ILE A 118 28.38 10.24 0.99
C ILE A 118 28.58 11.43 1.93
N SER A 119 27.82 12.49 1.70
CA SER A 119 27.69 13.66 2.56
C SER A 119 26.80 13.38 3.77
N SER A 120 26.84 14.29 4.75
CA SER A 120 25.95 14.24 5.92
C SER A 120 24.47 14.50 5.58
N GLU A 121 24.20 15.16 4.47
CA GLU A 121 22.85 15.39 3.95
C GLU A 121 22.28 14.10 3.33
N GLU A 122 23.04 13.47 2.43
CA GLU A 122 22.70 12.18 1.82
C GLU A 122 22.51 11.09 2.90
N SER A 123 23.36 11.05 3.93
CA SER A 123 23.20 10.11 5.05
C SER A 123 21.87 10.29 5.81
N ARG A 124 21.43 11.54 5.99
CA ARG A 124 20.13 11.85 6.63
C ARG A 124 18.97 11.47 5.72
N GLU A 125 19.09 11.70 4.42
CA GLU A 125 18.10 11.29 3.43
C GLU A 125 17.95 9.77 3.36
N ILE A 126 19.05 9.02 3.29
CA ILE A 126 19.05 7.54 3.36
C ILE A 126 18.30 7.06 4.61
N SER A 127 18.64 7.65 5.77
CA SER A 127 18.00 7.30 7.04
C SER A 127 16.50 7.60 7.04
N SER A 128 16.07 8.70 6.41
CA SER A 128 14.65 9.04 6.24
C SER A 128 13.95 8.05 5.32
N GLN A 129 14.52 7.77 4.15
CA GLN A 129 13.98 6.82 3.18
C GLN A 129 13.85 5.40 3.75
N MET A 130 14.82 4.94 4.56
CA MET A 130 14.71 3.67 5.29
C MET A 130 13.53 3.65 6.27
N ARG A 131 13.34 4.73 7.05
CA ARG A 131 12.21 4.83 7.98
C ARG A 131 10.87 4.86 7.27
N ILE A 132 10.76 5.58 6.15
CA ILE A 132 9.54 5.63 5.35
C ILE A 132 9.23 4.23 4.80
N THR A 133 10.21 3.57 4.21
CA THR A 133 10.09 2.19 3.69
C THR A 133 9.58 1.23 4.75
N ASN A 134 10.17 1.28 5.96
CA ASN A 134 9.76 0.44 7.08
C ASN A 134 8.33 0.73 7.56
N ASN A 135 7.91 2.00 7.63
CA ASN A 135 6.53 2.31 8.05
C ASN A 135 5.49 1.96 6.97
N LEU A 136 5.86 2.00 5.68
CA LEU A 136 4.99 1.53 4.60
C LEU A 136 4.75 0.02 4.68
N GLU A 137 5.78 -0.79 4.97
CA GLU A 137 5.60 -2.23 5.19
C GLU A 137 4.77 -2.52 6.44
N ARG A 138 5.03 -1.86 7.57
CA ARG A 138 4.20 -2.00 8.77
C ARG A 138 2.73 -1.61 8.54
N THR A 139 2.48 -0.66 7.64
CA THR A 139 1.12 -0.34 7.18
C THR A 139 0.53 -1.50 6.37
N GLY A 140 1.33 -2.13 5.52
CA GLY A 140 1.02 -3.40 4.86
C GLY A 140 0.62 -4.51 5.85
N ASP A 141 1.42 -4.75 6.89
CA ASP A 141 1.13 -5.75 7.94
C ASP A 141 -0.19 -5.46 8.67
N ALA A 142 -0.45 -4.20 8.98
CA ALA A 142 -1.71 -3.79 9.60
C ALA A 142 -2.89 -4.08 8.67
N ILE A 143 -2.72 -3.96 7.35
CA ILE A 143 -3.74 -4.26 6.34
C ILE A 143 -3.92 -5.78 6.20
N GLU A 144 -2.85 -6.56 6.27
CA GLU A 144 -2.92 -8.03 6.38
C GLU A 144 -3.76 -8.45 7.59
N ASN A 145 -3.49 -7.87 8.76
CA ASN A 145 -4.29 -8.15 9.96
C ASN A 145 -5.76 -7.79 9.76
N LEU A 146 -6.06 -6.63 9.16
CA LEU A 146 -7.42 -6.24 8.80
C LEU A 146 -8.07 -7.25 7.83
N ALA A 147 -7.30 -7.78 6.88
CA ALA A 147 -7.80 -8.74 5.90
C ALA A 147 -8.16 -10.09 6.54
N TYR A 148 -7.32 -10.63 7.44
CA TYR A 148 -7.66 -11.83 8.22
C TYR A 148 -8.93 -11.63 9.07
N LEU A 149 -9.05 -10.51 9.77
CA LEU A 149 -10.28 -10.18 10.52
C LEU A 149 -11.51 -10.12 9.60
N GLY A 150 -11.32 -9.64 8.37
CA GLY A 150 -12.33 -9.63 7.32
C GLY A 150 -12.72 -11.03 6.83
N GLU A 151 -11.75 -11.92 6.67
CA GLU A 151 -11.97 -13.33 6.33
C GLU A 151 -12.78 -14.02 7.43
N ASP A 152 -12.37 -13.88 8.68
CA ASP A 152 -13.07 -14.43 9.86
C ASP A 152 -14.53 -13.96 9.92
N LEU A 153 -14.77 -12.65 9.71
CA LEU A 153 -16.12 -12.08 9.69
C LEU A 153 -17.00 -12.71 8.61
N ILE A 154 -16.44 -12.97 7.43
CA ILE A 154 -17.16 -13.55 6.28
C ILE A 154 -17.39 -15.05 6.49
N GLU A 155 -16.36 -15.79 6.86
CA GLU A 155 -16.39 -17.25 7.06
C GLU A 155 -17.35 -17.67 8.17
N GLN A 156 -17.36 -16.92 9.28
CA GLN A 156 -18.28 -17.17 10.40
C GLN A 156 -19.70 -16.62 10.14
N ASN A 157 -19.95 -16.05 8.96
CA ASN A 157 -21.22 -15.41 8.59
C ASN A 157 -21.70 -14.38 9.63
N LEU A 158 -20.75 -13.62 10.17
CA LEU A 158 -21.00 -12.53 11.11
C LEU A 158 -21.28 -11.22 10.37
N TYR A 159 -22.06 -10.35 11.00
CA TYR A 159 -22.46 -9.05 10.46
C TYR A 159 -22.27 -7.98 11.53
N PHE A 160 -21.80 -6.82 11.08
CA PHE A 160 -21.86 -5.60 11.89
C PHE A 160 -23.29 -5.06 11.90
N SER A 161 -23.65 -4.35 12.96
CA SER A 161 -24.85 -3.51 12.95
C SER A 161 -24.71 -2.39 11.90
N GLU A 162 -25.83 -1.78 11.50
CA GLU A 162 -25.81 -0.66 10.55
C GLU A 162 -24.88 0.46 11.05
N ASP A 163 -25.01 0.86 12.32
CA ASP A 163 -24.13 1.87 12.93
C ASP A 163 -22.64 1.48 12.89
N ALA A 164 -22.31 0.22 13.18
CA ALA A 164 -20.92 -0.23 13.17
C ALA A 164 -20.35 -0.28 11.75
N MET A 165 -21.18 -0.55 10.74
CA MET A 165 -20.78 -0.48 9.33
C MET A 165 -20.54 0.97 8.87
N GLU A 166 -21.35 1.92 9.33
CA GLU A 166 -21.11 3.35 9.10
C GLU A 166 -19.82 3.83 9.79
N GLU A 167 -19.58 3.39 11.02
CA GLU A 167 -18.35 3.67 11.75
C GLU A 167 -17.12 3.10 11.02
N TYR A 168 -17.20 1.86 10.54
CA TYR A 168 -16.17 1.22 9.71
C TYR A 168 -15.86 2.05 8.45
N ASP A 169 -16.90 2.49 7.73
CA ASP A 169 -16.74 3.31 6.52
C ASP A 169 -16.05 4.65 6.83
N ARG A 170 -16.38 5.26 7.97
CA ARG A 170 -15.81 6.55 8.38
C ARG A 170 -14.33 6.44 8.73
N ILE A 171 -13.96 5.50 9.60
CA ILE A 171 -12.55 5.35 10.01
C ILE A 171 -11.66 4.88 8.85
N SER A 172 -12.15 3.95 8.01
CA SER A 172 -11.40 3.51 6.84
C SER A 172 -11.21 4.64 5.81
N SER A 173 -12.20 5.52 5.65
CA SER A 173 -12.06 6.70 4.80
C SER A 173 -11.02 7.67 5.34
N GLU A 174 -10.93 7.87 6.66
CA GLU A 174 -9.94 8.76 7.26
C GLU A 174 -8.51 8.22 7.10
N VAL A 175 -8.31 6.92 7.38
CA VAL A 175 -7.04 6.24 7.13
C VAL A 175 -6.64 6.32 5.65
N SER A 176 -7.61 6.14 4.72
CA SER A 176 -7.35 6.28 3.30
C SER A 176 -6.84 7.67 2.92
N LYS A 177 -7.39 8.73 3.52
CA LYS A 177 -6.93 10.11 3.27
C LYS A 177 -5.53 10.32 3.81
N PHE A 178 -5.24 9.81 5.00
CA PHE A 178 -3.91 9.96 5.59
C PHE A 178 -2.85 9.23 4.77
N LEU A 179 -3.12 7.99 4.38
CA LEU A 179 -2.24 7.22 3.51
C LEU A 179 -2.05 7.88 2.14
N MET A 180 -3.09 8.50 1.58
CA MET A 180 -3.00 9.29 0.34
C MET A 180 -2.03 10.45 0.48
N MET A 181 -2.25 11.29 1.50
CA MET A 181 -1.44 12.48 1.77
C MET A 181 0.05 12.12 1.93
N VAL A 182 0.38 11.11 2.75
CA VAL A 182 1.80 10.79 3.02
C VAL A 182 2.50 10.21 1.79
N VAL A 183 1.80 9.44 0.95
CA VAL A 183 2.38 8.89 -0.28
C VAL A 183 2.60 9.96 -1.35
N GLU A 184 1.68 10.91 -1.49
CA GLU A 184 1.85 12.05 -2.40
C GLU A 184 3.04 12.93 -1.97
N ALA A 185 3.19 13.14 -0.67
CA ALA A 185 4.29 13.94 -0.12
C ALA A 185 5.68 13.28 -0.27
N ILE A 186 5.78 11.97 -0.49
CA ILE A 186 7.06 11.28 -0.77
C ILE A 186 7.70 11.84 -2.06
N GLU A 187 6.90 12.21 -3.05
CA GLU A 187 7.39 12.74 -4.33
C GLU A 187 7.61 14.25 -4.30
N LEU A 188 6.66 14.99 -3.71
CA LEU A 188 6.60 16.45 -3.83
C LEU A 188 7.39 17.19 -2.74
N GLY A 189 7.61 16.57 -1.58
CA GLY A 189 8.23 17.22 -0.43
C GLY A 189 7.39 18.41 0.06
N GLU A 190 6.44 18.17 0.95
CA GLU A 190 5.52 19.23 1.38
C GLU A 190 5.99 19.96 2.64
N ALA A 191 6.15 21.28 2.53
CA ALA A 191 6.20 22.14 3.70
C ALA A 191 4.85 22.07 4.42
N GLU A 192 4.88 21.89 5.75
CA GLU A 192 3.71 21.83 6.64
C GLU A 192 2.93 20.50 6.72
N ILE A 193 3.45 19.39 6.18
CA ILE A 193 2.82 18.07 6.28
C ILE A 193 2.46 17.66 7.72
N MET A 194 3.27 18.08 8.70
CA MET A 194 3.09 17.69 10.11
C MET A 194 1.80 18.21 10.72
N LYS A 195 1.34 19.40 10.34
CA LYS A 195 0.11 19.97 10.89
C LYS A 195 -1.09 19.12 10.48
N VAL A 196 -1.16 18.78 9.19
CA VAL A 196 -2.25 17.95 8.65
C VAL A 196 -2.14 16.51 9.17
N ALA A 197 -0.92 15.98 9.31
CA ALA A 197 -0.68 14.66 9.90
C ALA A 197 -1.18 14.58 11.34
N GLU A 198 -0.91 15.59 12.17
CA GLU A 198 -1.39 15.65 13.56
C GLU A 198 -2.92 15.75 13.63
N GLU A 199 -3.55 16.52 12.74
CA GLU A 199 -5.02 16.61 12.66
C GLU A 199 -5.66 15.26 12.29
N LEU A 200 -5.10 14.54 11.31
CA LEU A 200 -5.60 13.24 10.87
C LEU A 200 -5.37 12.15 11.92
N GLU A 201 -4.22 12.13 12.58
CA GLU A 201 -3.92 11.16 13.64
C GLU A 201 -4.87 11.30 14.82
N ASN A 202 -5.02 12.52 15.33
CA ASN A 202 -5.96 12.82 16.41
C ASN A 202 -7.42 12.49 16.01
N SER A 203 -7.77 12.65 14.73
CA SER A 203 -9.08 12.30 14.19
C SER A 203 -9.33 10.79 14.27
N ILE A 204 -8.36 9.96 13.86
CA ILE A 204 -8.42 8.49 13.92
C ILE A 204 -8.50 8.00 15.38
N ASP A 205 -7.65 8.53 16.26
CA ASP A 205 -7.67 8.21 17.69
C ASP A 205 -9.01 8.53 18.34
N SER A 206 -9.53 9.73 18.07
CA SER A 206 -10.83 10.16 18.58
C SER A 206 -11.97 9.29 18.06
N MET A 207 -11.90 8.89 16.78
CA MET A 207 -12.88 7.98 16.19
C MET A 207 -12.84 6.62 16.86
N ARG A 208 -11.65 6.02 17.00
CA ARG A 208 -11.47 4.73 17.67
C ARG A 208 -12.07 4.75 19.08
N GLU A 209 -11.76 5.76 19.88
CA GLU A 209 -12.26 5.81 21.26
C GLU A 209 -13.79 5.98 21.32
N LYS A 210 -14.37 6.82 20.44
CA LYS A 210 -15.83 6.97 20.35
C LYS A 210 -16.53 5.69 19.90
N MET A 211 -15.96 5.00 18.90
CA MET A 211 -16.53 3.78 18.34
C MET A 211 -16.43 2.60 19.32
N LYS A 212 -15.35 2.51 20.11
CA LYS A 212 -15.25 1.58 21.24
C LYS A 212 -16.38 1.79 22.26
N ASN A 213 -16.61 3.02 22.68
CA ASN A 213 -17.67 3.35 23.63
C ASN A 213 -19.07 3.06 23.05
N SER A 214 -19.30 3.41 21.77
CA SER A 214 -20.54 3.11 21.06
C SER A 214 -20.78 1.60 20.95
N HIS A 215 -19.73 0.81 20.77
CA HIS A 215 -19.82 -0.64 20.74
C HIS A 215 -20.25 -1.23 22.10
N VAL A 216 -19.75 -0.71 23.23
CA VAL A 216 -20.20 -1.13 24.57
C VAL A 216 -21.70 -0.90 24.74
N THR A 217 -22.23 0.24 24.28
CA THR A 217 -23.67 0.51 24.28
C THR A 217 -24.44 -0.50 23.44
N ARG A 218 -23.96 -0.83 22.23
CA ARG A 218 -24.60 -1.84 21.36
C ARG A 218 -24.68 -3.22 21.99
N LEU A 219 -23.66 -3.62 22.74
CA LEU A 219 -23.66 -4.87 23.50
C LEU A 219 -24.70 -4.85 24.63
N GLN A 220 -24.82 -3.73 25.36
CA GLN A 220 -25.81 -3.57 26.44
C GLN A 220 -27.24 -3.62 25.92
N GLU A 221 -27.49 -3.09 24.73
CA GLU A 221 -28.80 -3.04 24.07
C GLU A 221 -29.12 -4.31 23.27
N ALA A 222 -28.21 -5.29 23.24
CA ALA A 222 -28.31 -6.52 22.43
C ALA A 222 -28.52 -6.26 20.92
N SER A 223 -28.04 -5.12 20.42
CA SER A 223 -28.10 -4.73 19.00
C SER A 223 -26.88 -5.21 18.19
N CYS A 224 -25.95 -5.94 18.82
CA CYS A 224 -24.76 -6.52 18.20
C CYS A 224 -24.36 -7.85 18.90
N SER A 225 -23.75 -8.79 18.16
CA SER A 225 -23.23 -10.03 18.75
C SER A 225 -21.82 -9.82 19.34
N VAL A 226 -21.48 -10.60 20.38
CA VAL A 226 -20.16 -10.53 21.02
C VAL A 226 -19.04 -10.80 20.02
N ASP A 227 -19.18 -11.85 19.20
CA ASP A 227 -18.14 -12.26 18.24
C ASP A 227 -17.89 -11.18 17.17
N SER A 228 -18.95 -10.62 16.59
CA SER A 228 -18.83 -9.51 15.63
C SER A 228 -18.23 -8.26 16.29
N GLY A 229 -18.52 -8.05 17.57
CA GLY A 229 -17.97 -6.97 18.37
C GLY A 229 -16.47 -7.05 18.59
N LEU A 230 -15.96 -8.24 18.95
CA LEU A 230 -14.53 -8.47 19.13
C LEU A 230 -13.75 -8.20 17.84
N ILE A 231 -14.24 -8.73 16.71
CA ILE A 231 -13.66 -8.48 15.38
C ILE A 231 -13.65 -6.98 15.09
N PHE A 232 -14.74 -6.27 15.36
CA PHE A 232 -14.83 -4.83 15.12
C PHE A 232 -13.78 -4.04 15.93
N LEU A 233 -13.61 -4.35 17.22
CA LEU A 233 -12.62 -3.70 18.07
C LEU A 233 -11.17 -3.95 17.61
N ASP A 234 -10.90 -5.15 17.10
CA ASP A 234 -9.58 -5.49 16.54
C ASP A 234 -9.34 -4.75 15.22
N MET A 235 -10.38 -4.60 14.38
CA MET A 235 -10.31 -3.78 13.16
C MET A 235 -10.04 -2.30 13.49
N LEU A 236 -10.69 -1.74 14.51
CA LEU A 236 -10.41 -0.37 14.96
C LEU A 236 -8.95 -0.18 15.39
N SER A 237 -8.38 -1.21 16.04
CA SER A 237 -6.97 -1.18 16.44
C SER A 237 -6.02 -1.34 15.24
N ALA A 238 -6.41 -2.05 14.19
CA ALA A 238 -5.66 -2.08 12.94
C ALA A 238 -5.65 -0.72 12.24
N PHE A 239 -6.80 -0.02 12.19
CA PHE A 239 -6.89 1.32 11.61
C PHE A 239 -6.07 2.37 12.37
N GLU A 240 -6.05 2.33 13.70
CA GLU A 240 -5.21 3.23 14.51
C GLU A 240 -3.72 3.01 14.25
N LYS A 241 -3.24 1.75 14.24
CA LYS A 241 -1.85 1.46 13.86
C LYS A 241 -1.47 1.99 12.47
N MET A 242 -2.40 1.95 11.50
CA MET A 242 -2.15 2.53 10.17
C MET A 242 -2.00 4.05 10.25
N GLY A 243 -2.79 4.72 11.09
CA GLY A 243 -2.63 6.14 11.43
C GLY A 243 -1.23 6.43 11.98
N ASP A 244 -0.84 5.72 13.04
CA ASP A 244 0.47 5.85 13.69
C ASP A 244 1.62 5.74 12.67
N TYR A 245 1.55 4.77 11.76
CA TYR A 245 2.57 4.57 10.72
C TYR A 245 2.57 5.70 9.68
N CYS A 246 1.40 6.22 9.29
CA CYS A 246 1.31 7.41 8.44
C CYS A 246 1.92 8.63 9.13
N TYR A 247 1.65 8.83 10.42
CA TYR A 247 2.23 9.90 11.21
C TYR A 247 3.76 9.81 11.26
N ASN A 248 4.32 8.61 11.49
CA ASN A 248 5.77 8.38 11.46
C ASN A 248 6.40 8.63 10.07
N ILE A 249 5.67 8.37 8.98
CA ILE A 249 6.09 8.72 7.62
C ILE A 249 6.14 10.26 7.48
N ALA A 250 5.11 10.97 7.95
CA ALA A 250 5.07 12.43 7.91
C ALA A 250 6.23 13.07 8.71
N GLN A 251 6.56 12.52 9.88
CA GLN A 251 7.75 12.93 10.66
C GLN A 251 9.04 12.73 9.87
N SER A 252 9.19 11.59 9.19
CA SER A 252 10.37 11.30 8.38
C SER A 252 10.50 12.24 7.18
N LEU A 253 9.38 12.61 6.54
CA LEU A 253 9.33 13.58 5.43
C LEU A 253 9.66 15.01 5.88
N SER A 254 9.17 15.43 7.05
CA SER A 254 9.41 16.78 7.59
C SER A 254 10.78 16.95 8.24
N GLY A 255 11.47 15.85 8.58
CA GLY A 255 12.73 15.86 9.30
C GLY A 255 12.60 16.12 10.81
N VAL A 256 11.38 16.09 11.34
CA VAL A 256 11.08 16.22 12.78
C VAL A 256 11.25 14.84 13.45
N LYS A 257 11.82 14.81 14.65
CA LYS A 257 11.89 13.62 15.52
C LYS A 257 10.84 13.72 16.62
#